data_AF-A0A5A7RV67-F1
#
_entry.id   AF-A0A5A7RV67-F1
#
_cell.length_a   1.000
_cell.length_b   1.000
_cell.length_c   1.000
_cell.angle_alpha   90.00
_cell.angle_beta   90.00
_cell.angle_gamma   90.00
#
_symmetry.space_group_name_H-M   'P 1'
#
loop_
_entity.id
_entity.type
_entity.pdbx_description
1 polymer ?
#
loop_
_entity_poly.entity_id
_entity_poly.type
_entity_poly.pdbx_seq_one_letter_code
_entity_poly.pdbx_strand_id
1 'polypeptide(L)'
;MEGRLAKTTDGGETWDFILSPPEYPYFKGLLLDPLNPSHIFAGGGANVPNEPLRVWGTGGHGWSCSVEEDASDVLTLAFDPNDHNIFYAGTLSDGVWICHSTWSPPYAYLK
;
A
#
# COMPACT_ATOMS: atom_id res chain seq x y z
N MET A 1 -15.61 -1.05 -9.90
CA MET A 1 -15.53 -2.26 -9.06
C MET A 1 -14.89 -1.84 -7.74
N GLU A 2 -15.33 -2.43 -6.63
CA GLU A 2 -14.85 -2.07 -5.29
C GLU A 2 -13.66 -2.96 -4.93
N GLY A 3 -12.43 -2.44 -4.91
CA GLY A 3 -11.28 -3.22 -4.47
C GLY A 3 -11.25 -3.35 -2.96
N ARG A 4 -11.22 -4.60 -2.49
CA ARG A 4 -11.06 -4.98 -1.09
C ARG A 4 -9.93 -5.99 -0.98
N LEU A 5 -9.18 -5.93 0.12
CA LEU A 5 -8.19 -6.94 0.44
C LEU A 5 -8.76 -7.93 1.44
N ALA A 6 -8.66 -9.22 1.13
CA ALA A 6 -9.04 -10.30 2.02
C ALA A 6 -7.81 -11.16 2.36
N LYS A 7 -7.82 -11.76 3.55
CA LYS A 7 -6.78 -12.65 4.07
C LYS A 7 -7.40 -13.97 4.51
N THR A 8 -6.65 -15.04 4.34
CA THR A 8 -6.96 -16.37 4.87
C THR A 8 -5.77 -16.86 5.71
N THR A 9 -6.05 -17.76 6.65
CA THR A 9 -5.04 -18.51 7.41
C THR A 9 -5.27 -20.02 7.40
N ASP A 10 -6.31 -20.48 6.70
CA ASP A 10 -6.77 -21.87 6.67
C ASP A 10 -6.65 -22.49 5.26
N GLY A 11 -5.75 -21.96 4.42
CA GLY A 11 -5.58 -22.44 3.04
C GLY A 11 -6.67 -21.98 2.07
N GLY A 12 -7.48 -21.00 2.47
CA GLY A 12 -8.50 -20.39 1.62
C GLY A 12 -9.91 -20.97 1.80
N GLU A 13 -10.14 -21.72 2.89
CA GLU A 13 -11.48 -22.20 3.27
C GLU A 13 -12.34 -21.03 3.75
N THR A 14 -11.76 -20.10 4.51
CA THR A 14 -12.40 -18.85 4.92
C THR A 14 -11.52 -17.64 4.63
N TRP A 15 -12.18 -16.49 4.42
CA TRP A 15 -11.55 -15.24 4.05
C TRP A 15 -12.13 -14.08 4.86
N ASP A 16 -11.26 -13.32 5.51
CA ASP A 16 -11.60 -12.12 6.24
C ASP A 16 -11.16 -10.88 5.46
N PHE A 17 -12.05 -9.88 5.34
CA PHE A 17 -11.66 -8.60 4.78
C PHE A 17 -10.77 -7.84 5.76
N ILE A 18 -9.55 -7.50 5.32
CA ILE A 18 -8.55 -6.81 6.14
C ILE A 18 -8.32 -5.36 5.72
N LEU A 19 -8.77 -4.98 4.52
CA LEU A 19 -8.72 -3.61 4.03
C LEU A 19 -9.88 -3.34 3.08
N SER A 20 -10.65 -2.30 3.36
CA SER A 20 -11.81 -1.89 2.54
C SER A 20 -11.91 -0.36 2.51
N PRO A 21 -11.02 0.33 1.77
CA PRO A 21 -11.00 1.78 1.74
C PRO A 21 -12.26 2.34 1.07
N PRO A 22 -12.84 3.43 1.58
CA PRO A 22 -14.08 4.01 1.06
C PRO A 22 -13.95 4.52 -0.38
N GLU A 23 -12.73 4.86 -0.82
CA GLU A 23 -12.42 5.29 -2.18
C GLU A 23 -12.41 4.15 -3.22
N TYR A 24 -12.63 2.90 -2.79
CA TYR A 24 -12.74 1.73 -3.66
C TYR A 24 -11.60 1.62 -4.69
N PRO A 25 -10.34 1.58 -4.24
CA PRO A 25 -9.19 1.57 -5.13
C PRO A 25 -9.10 0.25 -5.89
N TYR A 26 -8.24 0.20 -6.90
CA TYR A 26 -7.81 -1.06 -7.50
C TYR A 26 -6.39 -1.39 -7.04
N PHE A 27 -6.26 -2.42 -6.21
CA PHE A 27 -4.97 -2.92 -5.77
C PHE A 27 -4.32 -3.75 -6.89
N LYS A 28 -3.06 -3.46 -7.21
CA LYS A 28 -2.25 -4.17 -8.21
C LYS A 28 -0.99 -4.80 -7.61
N GLY A 29 -0.48 -4.24 -6.52
CA GLY A 29 0.67 -4.77 -5.79
C GLY A 29 0.31 -5.08 -4.33
N LEU A 30 0.91 -6.14 -3.78
CA LEU A 30 0.87 -6.45 -2.36
C LEU A 30 2.28 -6.69 -1.85
N LEU A 31 2.57 -6.22 -0.64
CA LEU A 31 3.82 -6.45 0.06
C LEU A 31 3.53 -6.84 1.50
N LEU A 32 4.10 -7.96 1.92
CA LEU A 32 3.96 -8.48 3.29
C LEU A 32 5.26 -8.24 4.04
N ASP A 33 5.19 -7.66 5.23
CA ASP A 33 6.34 -7.52 6.12
C ASP A 33 6.69 -8.90 6.73
N PRO A 34 7.89 -9.44 6.44
CA PRO A 34 8.29 -10.74 6.96
C PRO A 34 8.60 -10.71 8.47
N LEU A 35 8.85 -9.53 9.06
CA LEU A 35 9.11 -9.37 10.49
C LEU A 35 7.82 -9.14 11.27
N ASN A 36 6.77 -8.62 10.63
CA ASN A 36 5.46 -8.44 11.23
C ASN A 36 4.32 -8.79 10.26
N PRO A 37 3.75 -10.01 10.33
CA PRO A 37 2.65 -10.45 9.46
C PRO A 37 1.33 -9.67 9.58
N SER A 38 1.27 -8.73 10.53
CA SER A 38 0.16 -7.78 10.67
C SER A 38 0.33 -6.53 9.81
N HIS A 39 1.51 -6.33 9.21
CA HIS A 39 1.79 -5.26 8.27
C HIS A 39 1.71 -5.79 6.83
N ILE A 40 0.63 -5.40 6.15
CA ILE A 40 0.39 -5.70 4.75
C ILE A 40 0.18 -4.39 4.04
N PHE A 41 0.93 -4.19 2.97
CA PHE A 41 0.89 -3.02 2.11
C PHE A 41 0.19 -3.39 0.81
N ALA A 42 -0.73 -2.54 0.39
CA ALA A 42 -1.32 -2.64 -0.93
C ALA A 42 -0.95 -1.40 -1.75
N GLY A 43 -0.44 -1.61 -2.96
CA GLY A 43 -0.20 -0.59 -3.95
C GLY A 43 -1.29 -0.65 -5.01
N GLY A 44 -1.81 0.50 -5.41
CA GLY A 44 -2.88 0.57 -6.39
C GLY A 44 -3.14 1.97 -6.88
N GLY A 45 -4.13 2.09 -7.77
CA GLY A 45 -4.67 3.37 -8.23
C GLY A 45 -6.02 3.65 -7.56
N ALA A 46 -6.32 4.93 -7.34
CA ALA A 46 -7.67 5.37 -7.03
C ALA A 46 -8.45 5.56 -8.34
N ASN A 47 -9.74 5.23 -8.37
CA ASN A 47 -10.65 5.66 -9.45
C ASN A 47 -11.00 7.15 -9.35
N VAL A 48 -10.06 7.96 -8.89
CA VAL A 48 -10.25 9.36 -8.57
C VAL A 48 -9.14 10.11 -9.29
N PRO A 49 -9.46 10.99 -10.26
CA PRO A 49 -8.47 11.81 -10.93
C PRO A 49 -7.70 12.67 -9.93
N ASN A 50 -6.39 12.82 -10.15
CA ASN A 50 -5.50 13.72 -9.39
C ASN A 50 -5.38 13.41 -7.89
N GLU A 51 -5.51 12.14 -7.50
CA GLU A 51 -5.19 11.70 -6.15
C GLU A 51 -3.78 11.10 -6.12
N PRO A 52 -2.96 11.44 -5.11
CA PRO A 52 -1.60 10.93 -5.01
C PRO A 52 -1.58 9.41 -4.86
N LEU A 53 -0.44 8.80 -5.17
CA LEU A 53 -0.21 7.39 -4.91
C LEU A 53 -0.50 7.02 -3.46
N ARG A 54 -1.34 5.99 -3.28
CA ARG A 54 -1.70 5.48 -1.97
C ARG A 54 -1.11 4.09 -1.78
N VAL A 55 -0.37 3.94 -0.69
CA VAL A 55 -0.04 2.65 -0.11
C VAL A 55 -0.84 2.51 1.16
N TRP A 56 -1.68 1.48 1.23
CA TRP A 56 -2.48 1.22 2.41
C TRP A 56 -1.79 0.17 3.27
N GLY A 57 -1.58 0.46 4.56
CA GLY A 57 -0.97 -0.45 5.53
C GLY A 57 -1.99 -0.97 6.55
N THR A 58 -1.90 -2.26 6.89
CA THR A 58 -2.56 -2.80 8.09
C THR A 58 -1.64 -2.64 9.31
N GLY A 59 -2.18 -2.32 10.50
CA GLY A 59 -1.39 -2.37 11.75
C GLY A 59 -1.00 -1.03 12.41
N GLY A 60 -1.65 0.09 12.05
CA GLY A 60 -1.57 1.35 12.82
C GLY A 60 -0.25 2.11 12.75
N HIS A 61 0.76 1.58 12.04
CA HIS A 61 1.96 2.32 11.66
C HIS A 61 1.69 3.08 10.36
N GLY A 62 1.99 4.37 10.37
CA GLY A 62 1.99 5.19 9.15
C GLY A 62 3.15 4.79 8.24
N TRP A 63 2.94 4.91 6.94
CA TRP A 63 4.00 4.81 5.96
C TRP A 63 3.80 5.95 4.98
N SER A 64 4.88 6.67 4.69
CA SER A 64 4.85 7.81 3.77
C SER A 64 5.78 7.50 2.62
N CYS A 65 5.22 7.54 1.41
CA CYS A 65 6.00 7.50 0.19
C CYS A 65 6.32 8.93 -0.25
N SER A 66 7.55 9.16 -0.72
CA SER A 66 7.90 10.41 -1.38
C SER A 66 7.38 10.38 -2.82
N VAL A 67 6.06 10.41 -2.99
CA VAL A 67 5.40 10.39 -4.31
C VAL A 67 5.03 11.81 -4.70
N GLU A 68 5.23 12.16 -5.97
CA GLU A 68 4.66 13.38 -6.52
C GLU A 68 3.13 13.25 -6.63
N GLU A 69 2.42 14.40 -6.61
CA GLU A 69 0.95 14.47 -6.58
C GLU A 69 0.28 13.79 -7.80
N ASP A 70 1.03 13.54 -8.88
CA ASP A 70 0.53 12.99 -10.15
C ASP A 70 1.05 11.58 -10.49
N ALA A 71 1.58 10.84 -9.51
CA ALA A 71 2.18 9.54 -9.82
C ALA A 71 1.12 8.47 -10.18
N SER A 72 1.39 7.76 -11.28
CA SER A 72 0.59 6.68 -11.88
C SER A 72 0.53 5.43 -11.01
N ASP A 73 -0.46 4.57 -11.26
CA ASP A 73 -0.73 3.33 -10.55
C ASP A 73 0.52 2.58 -10.04
N VAL A 74 0.57 2.32 -8.72
CA VAL A 74 1.59 1.40 -8.16
C VAL A 74 1.28 -0.02 -8.66
N LEU A 75 2.21 -0.59 -9.40
CA LEU A 75 2.11 -1.94 -9.94
C LEU A 75 2.77 -2.97 -9.01
N THR A 76 3.81 -2.57 -8.29
CA THR A 76 4.61 -3.48 -7.47
C THR A 76 5.25 -2.77 -6.29
N LEU A 77 5.53 -3.55 -5.24
CA LEU A 77 6.12 -3.12 -3.99
C LEU A 77 7.20 -4.13 -3.56
N ALA A 78 8.33 -3.65 -3.04
CA ALA A 78 9.40 -4.52 -2.53
C ALA A 78 10.17 -3.85 -1.39
N PHE A 79 10.45 -4.58 -0.30
CA PHE A 79 11.33 -4.10 0.77
C PHE A 79 12.79 -3.98 0.31
N ASP A 80 13.52 -3.03 0.90
CA ASP A 80 14.97 -3.09 0.89
C ASP A 80 15.42 -4.35 1.67
N PRO A 81 16.27 -5.22 1.09
CA PRO A 81 16.70 -6.46 1.73
C PRO A 81 17.56 -6.26 2.99
N ASN A 82 18.09 -5.05 3.21
CA ASN A 82 18.93 -4.70 4.36
C ASN A 82 18.19 -3.81 5.38
N ASP A 83 17.12 -3.13 4.99
CA ASP A 83 16.33 -2.26 5.87
C ASP A 83 14.83 -2.35 5.57
N HIS A 84 14.09 -3.13 6.36
CA HIS A 84 12.64 -3.28 6.20
C HIS A 84 11.84 -2.01 6.59
N ASN A 85 12.49 -0.92 7.01
CA ASN A 85 11.84 0.40 7.12
C ASN A 85 11.75 1.13 5.77
N ILE A 86 12.38 0.58 4.73
CA ILE A 86 12.38 1.12 3.38
C ILE A 86 11.72 0.11 2.46
N PHE A 87 10.79 0.58 1.64
CA PHE A 87 10.30 -0.19 0.50
C PHE A 87 10.23 0.68 -0.75
N TYR A 88 10.27 0.03 -1.90
CA TYR A 88 10.21 0.65 -3.21
C TYR A 88 8.84 0.43 -3.83
N ALA A 89 8.32 1.45 -4.50
CA ALA A 89 7.08 1.38 -5.27
C ALA A 89 7.37 1.56 -6.76
N GLY A 90 7.15 0.52 -7.55
CA GLY A 90 7.24 0.58 -9.01
C GLY A 90 5.90 1.01 -9.62
N THR A 91 5.92 2.06 -10.44
CA THR A 91 4.72 2.64 -11.04
C THR A 91 4.62 2.32 -12.53
N LEU A 92 3.46 2.62 -13.13
CA LEU A 92 3.21 2.35 -14.54
C LEU A 92 4.02 3.27 -15.47
N SER A 93 4.15 4.56 -15.16
CA SER A 93 4.80 5.56 -16.05
C SER A 93 5.87 6.43 -15.40
N ASP A 94 6.05 6.41 -14.08
CA ASP A 94 6.86 7.42 -13.37
C ASP A 94 8.07 6.82 -12.63
N GLY A 95 8.40 5.57 -12.96
CA GLY A 95 9.60 4.89 -12.46
C GLY A 95 9.40 4.23 -11.09
N VAL A 96 10.42 4.36 -10.23
CA VAL A 96 10.47 3.69 -8.93
C VAL A 96 10.67 4.72 -7.84
N TRP A 97 9.79 4.68 -6.84
CA TRP A 97 9.76 5.60 -5.71
C TRP A 97 10.23 4.91 -4.44
N ILE A 98 10.78 5.68 -3.51
CA ILE A 98 11.22 5.22 -2.19
C ILE A 98 10.16 5.61 -1.16
N CYS A 99 9.80 4.64 -0.32
CA CYS A 99 8.86 4.81 0.77
C CYS A 99 9.53 4.46 2.10
N HIS A 100 9.16 5.20 3.13
CA HIS A 100 9.72 5.05 4.47
C HIS A 100 8.62 4.83 5.50
N SER A 101 8.91 4.06 6.55
CA SER A 101 8.07 4.02 7.74
C SER A 101 8.10 5.38 8.42
N THR A 102 6.93 5.96 8.68
CA THR A 102 6.82 7.17 9.51
C THR A 102 5.73 6.97 10.55
N TRP A 103 5.96 7.46 11.76
CA TRP A 103 4.89 7.48 12.75
C TRP A 103 3.87 8.56 12.33
N SER A 104 2.85 8.19 11.58
CA SER A 104 1.70 9.05 11.30
C SER A 104 0.39 8.30 11.62
N PRO A 105 -0.59 8.96 12.27
CA PRO A 105 -1.91 8.37 12.44
C PRO A 105 -2.51 8.09 11.05
N PRO A 106 -3.39 7.08 10.92
CA PRO A 106 -3.82 6.49 9.64
C PRO A 106 -4.54 7.43 8.64
N TYR A 107 -4.55 8.75 8.85
CA TYR A 107 -5.23 9.75 8.01
C TYR A 107 -4.46 11.08 7.93
N ALA A 108 -3.13 11.08 7.92
CA ALA A 108 -2.36 12.28 7.64
C ALA A 108 -2.30 12.53 6.13
N TYR A 109 -3.34 13.16 5.58
CA TYR A 109 -3.25 13.84 4.29
C TYR A 109 -2.15 14.89 4.40
N LEU A 110 -1.04 14.70 3.69
CA LEU A 110 -0.11 15.80 3.44
C LEU A 110 -0.79 16.75 2.45
N LYS A 111 -0.85 18.01 2.86
CA LYS A 111 -1.38 19.14 2.11
C LYS A 111 -0.34 19.69 1.15
#